data_AF-G2NEA2-F1
#
_entry.id   AF-G2NEA2-F1
#
_cell.length_a   1.000
_cell.length_b   1.000
_cell.length_c   1.000
_cell.angle_alpha   90.00
_cell.angle_beta   90.00
_cell.angle_gamma   90.00
#
_symmetry.space_group_name_H-M   'P 1'
#
loop_
_entity.id
_entity.type
_entity.pdbx_description
1 polymer ?
#
loop_
_entity_poly.entity_id
_entity_poly.type
_entity_poly.pdbx_seq_one_letter_code
_entity_poly.pdbx_strand_id
1 'polypeptide(L)'
;MKVKADGGTELLRLLFERLGEGADAPGEAVVPDLTAAGPEGRTARTALALREATASGGWTLLDHPMLALEVAGSPVYLEPDAVVVHPDGTWTVVEIKSFPMIDASADAAKVGAAARQSAVYVLALERTASVTEGAQVGHRILLVCPKDFSNLPTASVVDVRKQRAVTRRQLARLTRVEDIAAALPEGTTFDPGRTPQELGSAVEAVPAAYAPECLAACELAFHCRAKARAEGAVESLGRSVRGELGGLTTVAGVLAAASGKEGDPADPTVAALRRAAALRAEALETANGGVRCH
;
A
#
# COMPACT_ATOMS: atom_id res chain seq x y z
N MET A 1 25.04 6.56 2.51
CA MET A 1 25.47 5.46 1.62
C MET A 1 25.38 5.90 0.16
N LYS A 2 26.41 5.62 -0.64
CA LYS A 2 26.52 6.04 -2.05
C LYS A 2 26.51 4.83 -3.00
N VAL A 3 25.47 3.98 -2.90
CA VAL A 3 25.44 2.69 -3.62
C VAL A 3 25.24 2.80 -5.15
N LYS A 4 24.89 3.98 -5.65
CA LYS A 4 24.73 4.27 -7.08
C LYS A 4 25.76 5.26 -7.62
N ALA A 5 26.74 5.69 -6.81
CA ALA A 5 27.66 6.76 -7.18
C ALA A 5 28.74 6.35 -8.20
N ASP A 6 28.89 5.06 -8.43
CA ASP A 6 29.85 4.40 -9.32
C ASP A 6 29.18 3.86 -10.60
N GLY A 7 28.09 4.51 -11.04
CA GLY A 7 27.27 4.03 -12.14
C GLY A 7 26.47 2.76 -11.79
N GLY A 8 26.36 2.41 -10.49
CA GLY A 8 25.59 1.26 -10.02
C GLY A 8 26.34 -0.06 -10.04
N THR A 9 27.67 -0.02 -10.20
CA THR A 9 28.54 -1.21 -10.15
C THR A 9 28.42 -1.94 -8.81
N GLU A 10 28.46 -1.22 -7.70
CA GLU A 10 28.31 -1.79 -6.36
C GLU A 10 26.92 -2.41 -6.14
N LEU A 11 25.87 -1.82 -6.72
CA LEU A 11 24.52 -2.37 -6.68
C LEU A 11 24.43 -3.69 -7.45
N LEU A 12 25.01 -3.77 -8.66
CA LEU A 12 25.07 -5.00 -9.43
C LEU A 12 25.90 -6.08 -8.73
N ARG A 13 27.03 -5.72 -8.10
CA ARG A 13 27.83 -6.66 -7.29
C ARG A 13 26.98 -7.27 -6.17
N LEU A 14 26.31 -6.44 -5.38
CA LEU A 14 25.44 -6.90 -4.28
C LEU A 14 24.28 -7.76 -4.77
N LEU A 15 23.71 -7.44 -5.93
CA LEU A 15 22.66 -8.25 -6.53
C LEU A 15 23.20 -9.61 -6.98
N PHE A 16 24.32 -9.63 -7.71
CA PHE A 16 24.95 -10.84 -8.21
C PHE A 16 25.31 -11.81 -7.08
N GLU A 17 25.90 -11.31 -5.98
CA GLU A 17 26.23 -12.11 -4.80
C GLU A 17 25.03 -12.81 -4.15
N ARG A 18 23.81 -12.29 -4.37
CA ARG A 18 22.59 -12.75 -3.71
C ARG A 18 21.63 -13.51 -4.63
N LEU A 19 21.64 -13.18 -5.91
CA LEU A 19 20.65 -13.61 -6.90
C LEU A 19 21.28 -14.01 -8.26
N GLY A 20 22.61 -14.00 -8.38
CA GLY A 20 23.32 -14.32 -9.61
C GLY A 20 23.73 -15.78 -9.77
N GLU A 21 23.21 -16.70 -8.96
CA GLU A 21 23.54 -18.13 -9.06
C GLU A 21 23.27 -18.66 -10.47
N GLY A 22 24.30 -19.22 -11.12
CA GLY A 22 24.21 -19.80 -12.46
C GLY A 22 24.39 -18.82 -13.62
N ALA A 23 24.66 -17.53 -13.36
CA ALA A 23 25.00 -16.54 -14.38
C ALA A 23 26.49 -16.17 -14.32
N ASP A 24 27.02 -15.69 -15.45
CA ASP A 24 28.34 -15.07 -15.49
C ASP A 24 28.35 -13.77 -14.67
N ALA A 25 29.48 -13.49 -14.02
CA ALA A 25 29.64 -12.28 -13.23
C ALA A 25 29.40 -11.01 -14.08
N PRO A 26 28.73 -9.99 -13.54
CA PRO A 26 28.52 -8.75 -14.27
C PRO A 26 29.86 -8.08 -14.60
N GLY A 27 29.97 -7.62 -15.84
CA GLY A 27 31.02 -6.68 -16.27
C GLY A 27 30.68 -5.25 -15.85
N GLU A 28 31.00 -4.28 -16.71
CA GLU A 28 30.59 -2.89 -16.49
C GLU A 28 29.06 -2.74 -16.58
N ALA A 29 28.48 -1.96 -15.67
CA ALA A 29 27.04 -1.73 -15.61
C ALA A 29 26.55 -1.00 -16.87
N VAL A 30 25.65 -1.64 -17.63
CA VAL A 30 24.91 -0.92 -18.68
C VAL A 30 23.75 -0.17 -18.02
N VAL A 31 23.81 1.16 -18.05
CA VAL A 31 22.77 2.03 -17.49
C VAL A 31 22.16 2.88 -18.61
N PRO A 32 20.98 2.49 -19.14
CA PRO A 32 20.35 3.24 -20.22
C PRO A 32 19.78 4.58 -19.73
N ASP A 33 19.77 5.59 -20.61
CA ASP A 33 19.06 6.84 -20.37
C ASP A 33 17.54 6.61 -20.45
N LEU A 34 16.85 6.96 -19.36
CA LEU A 34 15.39 6.82 -19.19
C LEU A 34 14.67 8.18 -19.24
N THR A 35 15.36 9.26 -19.60
CA THR A 35 14.75 10.58 -19.73
C THR A 35 13.74 10.62 -20.88
N ALA A 36 12.62 11.29 -20.64
CA ALA A 36 11.57 11.55 -21.61
C ALA A 36 10.60 12.61 -21.05
N ALA A 37 9.76 13.17 -21.91
CA ALA A 37 8.77 14.17 -21.52
C ALA A 37 7.64 13.53 -20.69
N GLY A 38 7.48 13.99 -19.45
CA GLY A 38 6.40 13.60 -18.55
C GLY A 38 6.42 12.13 -18.09
N PRO A 39 5.52 11.74 -17.17
CA PRO A 39 5.46 10.38 -16.64
C PRO A 39 5.14 9.31 -17.69
N GLU A 40 4.26 9.63 -18.63
CA GLU A 40 3.88 8.71 -19.72
C GLU A 40 5.06 8.44 -20.66
N GLY A 41 5.76 9.49 -21.10
CA GLY A 41 6.95 9.36 -21.94
C GLY A 41 8.05 8.55 -21.24
N ARG A 42 8.30 8.82 -19.94
CA ARG A 42 9.28 8.05 -19.14
C ARG A 42 8.88 6.59 -19.01
N THR A 43 7.59 6.30 -18.90
CA THR A 43 7.07 4.92 -18.86
C THR A 43 7.32 4.20 -20.18
N ALA A 44 7.01 4.86 -21.31
CA ALA A 44 7.27 4.30 -22.64
C ALA A 44 8.76 4.05 -22.88
N ARG A 45 9.62 5.01 -22.48
CA ARG A 45 11.08 4.85 -22.58
C ARG A 45 11.60 3.71 -21.71
N THR A 46 11.10 3.59 -20.48
CA THR A 46 11.43 2.49 -19.56
C THR A 46 11.04 1.14 -20.16
N ALA A 47 9.83 1.02 -20.71
CA ALA A 47 9.39 -0.22 -21.34
C ALA A 47 10.26 -0.61 -22.54
N LEU A 48 10.72 0.37 -23.33
CA LEU A 48 11.67 0.13 -24.42
C LEU A 48 13.02 -0.36 -23.89
N ALA A 49 13.59 0.32 -22.89
CA ALA A 49 14.86 -0.07 -22.27
C ALA A 49 14.82 -1.49 -21.67
N LEU A 50 13.71 -1.89 -21.04
CA LEU A 50 13.51 -3.24 -20.54
C LEU A 50 13.53 -4.30 -21.66
N ARG A 51 12.90 -4.01 -22.81
CA ARG A 51 12.93 -4.90 -23.98
C ARG A 51 14.33 -5.00 -24.58
N GLU A 52 15.00 -3.87 -24.77
CA GLU A 52 16.37 -3.79 -25.30
C GLU A 52 17.35 -4.58 -24.40
N ALA A 53 17.24 -4.40 -23.08
CA ALA A 53 18.05 -5.10 -22.09
C ALA A 53 17.78 -6.62 -22.08
N THR A 54 16.52 -7.03 -22.21
CA THR A 54 16.16 -8.46 -22.25
C THR A 54 16.72 -9.11 -23.52
N ALA A 55 16.63 -8.43 -24.66
CA ALA A 55 17.15 -8.93 -25.93
C ALA A 55 18.68 -8.97 -26.00
N SER A 56 19.38 -8.11 -25.26
CA SER A 56 20.85 -8.10 -25.25
C SER A 56 21.47 -9.26 -24.47
N GLY A 57 20.71 -9.87 -23.55
CA GLY A 57 21.20 -10.98 -22.71
C GLY A 57 22.33 -10.57 -21.77
N GLY A 58 22.50 -9.28 -21.49
CA GLY A 58 23.51 -8.74 -20.60
C GLY A 58 22.91 -8.16 -19.32
N TRP A 59 23.73 -8.07 -18.27
CA TRP A 59 23.37 -7.36 -17.05
C TRP A 59 23.10 -5.88 -17.35
N THR A 60 21.88 -5.43 -17.08
CA THR A 60 21.47 -4.03 -17.28
C THR A 60 20.83 -3.48 -16.02
N LEU A 61 21.25 -2.29 -15.59
CA LEU A 61 20.68 -1.58 -14.44
C LEU A 61 19.88 -0.38 -14.95
N LEU A 62 18.56 -0.41 -14.75
CA LEU A 62 17.71 0.75 -14.96
C LEU A 62 17.66 1.54 -13.65
N ASP A 63 18.22 2.75 -13.66
CA ASP A 63 18.21 3.68 -12.52
C ASP A 63 16.95 4.55 -12.55
N HIS A 64 16.17 4.53 -11.46
CA HIS A 64 14.89 5.24 -11.36
C HIS A 64 13.96 5.07 -12.59
N PRO A 65 13.64 3.83 -13.00
CA PRO A 65 12.71 3.63 -14.10
C PRO A 65 11.31 4.09 -13.72
N MET A 66 10.54 4.59 -14.69
CA MET A 66 9.14 4.94 -14.48
C MET A 66 8.28 3.77 -14.95
N LEU A 67 7.45 3.24 -14.07
CA LEU A 67 6.50 2.16 -14.33
C LEU A 67 5.08 2.69 -14.26
N ALA A 68 4.16 2.08 -15.02
CA ALA A 68 2.73 2.37 -14.91
C ALA A 68 1.97 1.18 -14.33
N LEU A 69 1.06 1.48 -13.42
CA LEU A 69 0.09 0.54 -12.89
C LEU A 69 -1.28 1.19 -12.91
N GLU A 70 -2.28 0.49 -13.40
CA GLU A 70 -3.65 0.98 -13.32
C GLU A 70 -4.23 0.71 -11.95
N VAL A 71 -4.78 1.75 -11.34
CA VAL A 71 -5.44 1.73 -10.05
C VAL A 71 -6.83 2.30 -10.25
N ALA A 72 -7.85 1.48 -10.03
CA ALA A 72 -9.26 1.89 -10.16
C ALA A 72 -9.60 2.55 -11.52
N GLY A 73 -9.02 2.06 -12.61
CA GLY A 73 -9.25 2.59 -13.97
C GLY A 73 -8.35 3.74 -14.39
N SER A 74 -7.51 4.28 -13.48
CA SER A 74 -6.61 5.39 -13.76
C SER A 74 -5.13 4.97 -13.72
N PRO A 75 -4.25 5.49 -14.60
CA PRO A 75 -2.83 5.19 -14.56
C PRO A 75 -2.16 5.87 -13.37
N VAL A 76 -1.41 5.10 -12.60
CA VAL A 76 -0.51 5.57 -11.54
C VAL A 76 0.92 5.29 -11.97
N TYR A 77 1.76 6.32 -11.87
CA TYR A 77 3.16 6.26 -12.23
C TYR A 77 4.02 6.01 -10.98
N LEU A 78 4.95 5.07 -11.09
CA LEU A 78 5.71 4.51 -9.99
C LEU A 78 7.20 4.56 -10.33
N GLU A 79 8.04 4.96 -9.39
CA GLU A 79 9.48 5.10 -9.58
C GLU A 79 10.21 4.26 -8.53
N PRO A 80 10.46 2.96 -8.78
CA PRO A 80 11.39 2.16 -7.97
C PRO A 80 12.79 2.78 -7.96
N ASP A 81 13.59 2.45 -6.94
CA ASP A 81 14.97 2.95 -6.85
C ASP A 81 15.86 2.43 -7.98
N ALA A 82 15.65 1.16 -8.39
CA ALA A 82 16.22 0.57 -9.58
C ALA A 82 15.50 -0.74 -10.00
N VAL A 83 15.72 -1.15 -11.25
CA VAL A 83 15.36 -2.48 -11.77
C VAL A 83 16.57 -3.05 -12.50
N VAL A 84 16.92 -4.30 -12.22
CA VAL A 84 18.01 -5.01 -12.89
C VAL A 84 17.45 -6.08 -13.82
N VAL A 85 17.92 -6.08 -15.06
CA VAL A 85 17.66 -7.14 -16.04
C VAL A 85 18.87 -8.07 -16.04
N HIS A 86 18.60 -9.35 -15.78
CA HIS A 86 19.57 -10.44 -15.78
C HIS A 86 19.78 -10.96 -17.21
N PRO A 87 20.92 -11.63 -17.49
CA PRO A 87 21.19 -12.29 -18.77
C PRO A 87 20.12 -13.30 -19.21
N ASP A 88 19.44 -13.95 -18.26
CA ASP A 88 18.40 -14.94 -18.51
C ASP A 88 17.00 -14.32 -18.77
N GLY A 89 16.90 -12.99 -18.80
CA GLY A 89 15.64 -12.25 -18.96
C GLY A 89 14.86 -12.01 -17.67
N THR A 90 15.40 -12.41 -16.51
CA THR A 90 14.78 -12.11 -15.21
C THR A 90 14.93 -10.63 -14.85
N TRP A 91 13.83 -9.99 -14.44
CA TRP A 91 13.78 -8.61 -13.96
C TRP A 91 13.64 -8.59 -12.45
N THR A 92 14.60 -7.98 -11.76
CA THR A 92 14.66 -7.90 -10.30
C THR A 92 14.50 -6.45 -9.86
N VAL A 93 13.52 -6.20 -8.99
CA VAL A 93 13.34 -4.90 -8.32
C VAL A 93 14.41 -4.73 -7.24
N VAL A 94 14.99 -3.54 -7.17
CA VAL A 94 15.91 -3.13 -6.10
C VAL A 94 15.30 -1.95 -5.35
N GLU A 95 15.18 -2.09 -4.03
CA GLU A 95 14.68 -1.05 -3.14
C GLU A 95 15.79 -0.60 -2.19
N ILE A 96 16.04 0.71 -2.12
CA ILE A 96 17.11 1.30 -1.32
C ILE A 96 16.48 2.05 -0.15
N LYS A 97 16.81 1.66 1.08
CA LYS A 97 16.29 2.31 2.30
C LYS A 97 17.42 2.83 3.18
N SER A 98 17.13 3.90 3.92
CA SER A 98 18.09 4.58 4.78
C SER A 98 18.20 4.01 6.20
N PHE A 99 17.28 3.13 6.62
CA PHE A 99 17.41 2.45 7.91
C PHE A 99 18.53 1.41 7.86
N PRO A 100 19.32 1.24 8.93
CA PRO A 100 20.44 0.30 8.92
C PRO A 100 19.98 -1.16 9.02
N MET A 101 20.76 -2.05 8.42
CA MET A 101 20.79 -3.48 8.77
C MET A 101 21.87 -3.69 9.84
N ILE A 102 21.47 -4.06 11.05
CA ILE A 102 22.34 -4.31 12.19
C ILE A 102 22.55 -5.82 12.30
N ASP A 103 23.81 -6.27 12.31
CA ASP A 103 24.16 -7.70 12.41
C ASP A 103 23.43 -8.56 11.36
N ALA A 104 23.38 -8.04 10.12
CA ALA A 104 22.67 -8.63 8.98
C ALA A 104 21.13 -8.76 9.12
N SER A 105 20.54 -8.09 10.11
CA SER A 105 19.09 -8.03 10.32
C SER A 105 18.57 -6.59 10.23
N ALA A 106 17.37 -6.42 9.71
CA ALA A 106 16.66 -5.15 9.73
C ALA A 106 15.37 -5.28 10.53
N ASP A 107 14.89 -4.14 11.04
CA ASP A 107 13.59 -4.07 11.70
C ASP A 107 12.48 -4.67 10.81
N ALA A 108 11.77 -5.66 11.35
CA ALA A 108 10.80 -6.45 10.59
C ALA A 108 9.63 -5.60 10.06
N ALA A 109 9.23 -4.55 10.77
CA ALA A 109 8.16 -3.66 10.32
C ALA A 109 8.63 -2.83 9.11
N LYS A 110 9.87 -2.33 9.13
CA LYS A 110 10.48 -1.60 8.01
C LYS A 110 10.71 -2.49 6.78
N VAL A 111 11.20 -3.71 6.96
CA VAL A 111 11.32 -4.71 5.88
C VAL A 111 9.93 -5.04 5.31
N GLY A 112 8.93 -5.23 6.16
CA GLY A 112 7.55 -5.49 5.74
C GLY A 112 6.94 -4.33 4.94
N ALA A 113 7.29 -3.08 5.26
CA ALA A 113 6.89 -1.90 4.50
C ALA A 113 7.56 -1.87 3.11
N ALA A 114 8.88 -2.10 3.06
CA ALA A 114 9.63 -2.18 1.79
C ALA A 114 9.11 -3.32 0.89
N ALA A 115 8.77 -4.47 1.47
CA ALA A 115 8.17 -5.60 0.75
C ALA A 115 6.81 -5.25 0.13
N ARG A 116 5.96 -4.52 0.85
CA ARG A 116 4.65 -4.06 0.33
C ARG A 116 4.83 -3.07 -0.83
N GLN A 117 5.76 -2.15 -0.72
CA GLN A 117 6.07 -1.19 -1.79
C GLN A 117 6.63 -1.91 -3.03
N SER A 118 7.62 -2.78 -2.83
CA SER A 118 8.24 -3.56 -3.92
C SER A 118 7.24 -4.46 -4.64
N ALA A 119 6.25 -5.01 -3.92
CA ALA A 119 5.18 -5.79 -4.53
C ALA A 119 4.34 -4.99 -5.54
N VAL A 120 4.17 -3.68 -5.34
CA VAL A 120 3.49 -2.80 -6.31
C VAL A 120 4.33 -2.67 -7.58
N TYR A 121 5.65 -2.51 -7.44
CA TYR A 121 6.57 -2.42 -8.58
C TYR A 121 6.63 -3.73 -9.38
N VAL A 122 6.68 -4.87 -8.69
CA VAL A 122 6.58 -6.20 -9.34
C VAL A 122 5.29 -6.31 -10.15
N LEU A 123 4.14 -5.88 -9.61
CA LEU A 123 2.88 -5.90 -10.35
C LEU A 123 2.88 -5.01 -11.59
N ALA A 124 3.53 -3.84 -11.50
CA ALA A 124 3.67 -2.94 -12.64
C ALA A 124 4.58 -3.56 -13.74
N LEU A 125 5.70 -4.14 -13.35
CA LEU A 125 6.62 -4.84 -14.26
C LEU A 125 5.96 -6.03 -14.97
N GLU A 126 5.09 -6.78 -14.28
CA GLU A 126 4.39 -7.94 -14.85
C GLU A 126 3.58 -7.58 -16.10
N ARG A 127 3.03 -6.36 -16.18
CA ARG A 127 2.30 -5.88 -17.36
C ARG A 127 3.22 -5.69 -18.57
N THR A 128 4.41 -5.15 -18.35
CA THR A 128 5.40 -4.96 -19.43
C THR A 128 6.03 -6.29 -19.82
N ALA A 129 6.32 -7.16 -18.85
CA ALA A 129 6.87 -8.48 -19.09
C ALA A 129 5.91 -9.39 -19.87
N SER A 130 4.59 -9.31 -19.63
CA SER A 130 3.62 -10.16 -20.33
C SER A 130 3.55 -9.94 -21.84
N VAL A 131 4.11 -8.83 -22.34
CA VAL A 131 4.22 -8.51 -23.78
C VAL A 131 5.68 -8.43 -24.25
N THR A 132 6.63 -8.84 -23.42
CA THR A 132 8.07 -8.86 -23.75
C THR A 132 8.55 -10.30 -23.82
N GLU A 133 8.96 -10.74 -25.00
CA GLU A 133 9.50 -12.08 -25.19
C GLU A 133 10.77 -12.28 -24.34
N GLY A 134 10.89 -13.45 -23.69
CA GLY A 134 12.01 -13.77 -22.81
C GLY A 134 11.99 -13.11 -21.43
N ALA A 135 11.09 -12.16 -21.17
CA ALA A 135 11.03 -11.47 -19.88
C ALA A 135 10.34 -12.31 -18.79
N GLN A 136 10.93 -12.33 -17.59
CA GLN A 136 10.35 -12.92 -16.39
C GLN A 136 10.49 -11.95 -15.21
N VAL A 137 9.43 -11.67 -14.46
CA VAL A 137 9.55 -10.82 -13.27
C VAL A 137 9.89 -11.65 -12.04
N GLY A 138 11.05 -11.40 -11.44
CA GLY A 138 11.46 -12.03 -10.19
C GLY A 138 10.59 -11.59 -9.01
N HIS A 139 10.23 -12.53 -8.14
CA HIS A 139 9.49 -12.24 -6.89
C HIS A 139 10.38 -12.19 -5.65
N ARG A 140 11.68 -12.33 -5.83
CA ARG A 140 12.71 -12.10 -4.81
C ARG A 140 13.36 -10.77 -5.16
N ILE A 141 13.08 -9.73 -4.36
CA ILE A 141 13.64 -8.39 -4.57
C ILE A 141 14.91 -8.21 -3.76
N LEU A 142 15.74 -7.26 -4.16
CA LEU A 142 16.93 -6.88 -3.40
C LEU A 142 16.61 -5.64 -2.55
N LEU A 143 16.64 -5.79 -1.23
CA LEU A 143 16.57 -4.68 -0.29
C LEU A 143 18.00 -4.24 0.08
N VAL A 144 18.36 -3.01 -0.25
CA VAL A 144 19.66 -2.43 0.03
C VAL A 144 19.55 -1.42 1.17
N CYS A 145 20.40 -1.57 2.18
CA CYS A 145 20.43 -0.69 3.36
C CYS A 145 21.89 -0.40 3.77
N PRO A 146 22.13 0.67 4.55
CA PRO A 146 23.39 0.86 5.25
C PRO A 146 23.71 -0.35 6.15
N LYS A 147 24.97 -0.78 6.15
CA LYS A 147 25.48 -1.82 7.03
C LYS A 147 25.84 -1.21 8.39
N ASP A 148 25.23 -1.75 9.44
CA ASP A 148 25.43 -1.34 10.83
C ASP A 148 25.31 0.19 10.98
N PHE A 149 26.27 0.83 11.63
CA PHE A 149 26.34 2.29 11.76
C PHE A 149 27.26 2.95 10.73
N SER A 150 27.52 2.26 9.60
CA SER A 150 28.44 2.72 8.56
C SER A 150 27.71 3.27 7.32
N ASN A 151 28.47 3.91 6.43
CA ASN A 151 27.97 4.33 5.11
C ASN A 151 28.11 3.26 4.02
N LEU A 152 28.58 2.05 4.38
CA LEU A 152 28.75 0.95 3.45
C LEU A 152 27.40 0.29 3.15
N PRO A 153 27.12 -0.07 1.89
CA PRO A 153 25.92 -0.81 1.56
C PRO A 153 26.01 -2.29 1.97
N THR A 154 24.86 -2.84 2.35
CA THR A 154 24.62 -4.28 2.39
C THR A 154 23.24 -4.57 1.81
N ALA A 155 23.01 -5.82 1.42
CA ALA A 155 21.78 -6.22 0.76
C ALA A 155 21.20 -7.49 1.39
N SER A 156 19.87 -7.57 1.39
CA SER A 156 19.09 -8.73 1.79
C SER A 156 18.04 -9.05 0.74
N VAL A 157 17.74 -10.33 0.56
CA VAL A 157 16.74 -10.79 -0.41
C VAL A 157 15.39 -10.93 0.29
N VAL A 158 14.35 -10.33 -0.28
CA VAL A 158 13.01 -10.36 0.28
C VAL A 158 12.05 -11.03 -0.73
N ASP A 159 11.39 -12.10 -0.32
CA ASP A 159 10.30 -12.71 -1.09
C ASP A 159 9.03 -11.88 -0.92
N VAL A 160 8.48 -11.37 -2.03
CA VAL A 160 7.30 -10.50 -2.05
C VAL A 160 6.04 -11.19 -2.57
N ARG A 161 6.05 -12.51 -2.80
CA ARG A 161 4.88 -13.24 -3.36
C ARG A 161 3.62 -13.05 -2.53
N LYS A 162 3.73 -13.07 -1.20
CA LYS A 162 2.59 -12.86 -0.29
C LYS A 162 2.02 -11.44 -0.43
N GLN A 163 2.88 -10.42 -0.39
CA GLN A 163 2.50 -9.02 -0.52
C GLN A 163 1.88 -8.76 -1.90
N ARG A 164 2.52 -9.26 -2.96
CA ARG A 164 2.01 -9.22 -4.34
C ARG A 164 0.60 -9.81 -4.45
N ALA A 165 0.35 -10.99 -3.87
CA ALA A 165 -0.95 -11.63 -3.90
C ALA A 165 -2.04 -10.79 -3.21
N VAL A 166 -1.72 -10.20 -2.05
CA VAL A 166 -2.63 -9.30 -1.32
C VAL A 166 -2.90 -8.03 -2.13
N THR A 167 -1.85 -7.38 -2.62
CA THR A 167 -1.96 -6.13 -3.39
C THR A 167 -2.77 -6.35 -4.67
N ARG A 168 -2.52 -7.43 -5.43
CA ARG A 168 -3.32 -7.75 -6.62
C ARG A 168 -4.81 -7.90 -6.28
N ARG A 169 -5.12 -8.64 -5.21
CA ARG A 169 -6.51 -8.85 -4.78
C ARG A 169 -7.18 -7.54 -4.38
N GLN A 170 -6.45 -6.63 -3.74
CA GLN A 170 -6.96 -5.32 -3.38
C GLN A 170 -7.23 -4.48 -4.63
N LEU A 171 -6.26 -4.37 -5.54
CA LEU A 171 -6.39 -3.62 -6.79
C LEU A 171 -7.57 -4.11 -7.64
N ALA A 172 -7.75 -5.42 -7.76
CA ALA A 172 -8.85 -6.02 -8.53
C ALA A 172 -10.26 -5.79 -7.92
N ARG A 173 -10.33 -5.31 -6.68
CA ARG A 173 -11.59 -5.04 -5.95
C ARG A 173 -11.84 -3.56 -5.76
N LEU A 174 -10.94 -2.69 -6.23
CA LEU A 174 -11.16 -1.26 -6.14
C LEU A 174 -12.34 -0.89 -7.04
N THR A 175 -13.30 -0.19 -6.46
CA THR A 175 -14.33 0.52 -7.22
C THR A 175 -13.63 1.48 -8.17
N ARG A 176 -14.06 1.52 -9.43
CA ARG A 176 -13.45 2.40 -10.42
C ARG A 176 -13.63 3.86 -10.01
N VAL A 177 -12.66 4.70 -10.31
CA VAL A 177 -12.75 6.14 -10.03
C VAL A 177 -13.98 6.73 -10.71
N GLU A 178 -14.28 6.27 -11.93
CA GLU A 178 -15.48 6.71 -12.67
C GLU A 178 -16.78 6.36 -11.93
N ASP A 179 -16.87 5.17 -11.32
CA ASP A 179 -18.05 4.75 -10.55
C ASP A 179 -18.19 5.57 -9.25
N ILE A 180 -17.06 5.90 -8.61
CA ILE A 180 -17.04 6.78 -7.43
C ILE A 180 -17.48 8.19 -7.83
N ALA A 181 -16.97 8.71 -8.95
CA ALA A 181 -17.32 10.03 -9.46
C ALA A 181 -18.80 10.12 -9.87
N ALA A 182 -19.37 9.05 -10.44
CA ALA A 182 -20.78 8.98 -10.80
C ALA A 182 -21.73 8.98 -9.59
N ALA A 183 -21.24 8.64 -8.39
CA ALA A 183 -22.01 8.74 -7.15
C ALA A 183 -22.04 10.16 -6.56
N LEU A 184 -21.22 11.08 -7.08
CA LEU A 184 -21.19 12.47 -6.63
C LEU A 184 -22.35 13.27 -7.25
N PRO A 185 -22.88 14.27 -6.54
CA PRO A 185 -23.87 15.18 -7.12
C PRO A 185 -23.35 15.85 -8.39
N GLU A 186 -24.24 16.06 -9.36
CA GLU A 186 -23.90 16.73 -10.63
C GLU A 186 -23.27 18.10 -10.37
N GLY A 187 -22.17 18.40 -11.07
CA GLY A 187 -21.41 19.64 -10.91
C GLY A 187 -20.43 19.66 -9.74
N THR A 188 -20.32 18.59 -8.94
CA THR A 188 -19.30 18.49 -7.89
C THR A 188 -17.89 18.52 -8.50
N THR A 189 -17.03 19.38 -7.99
CA THR A 189 -15.63 19.46 -8.39
C THR A 189 -14.72 19.71 -7.19
N PHE A 190 -13.53 19.11 -7.23
CA PHE A 190 -12.45 19.31 -6.25
C PHE A 190 -11.25 20.01 -6.88
N ASP A 191 -11.46 20.73 -7.98
CA ASP A 191 -10.42 21.50 -8.66
C ASP A 191 -9.87 22.61 -7.73
N PRO A 192 -8.57 22.59 -7.38
CA PRO A 192 -7.98 23.57 -6.47
C PRO A 192 -8.00 25.01 -7.01
N GLY A 193 -8.31 25.23 -8.29
CA GLY A 193 -8.53 26.55 -8.87
C GLY A 193 -9.87 27.20 -8.50
N ARG A 194 -10.78 26.46 -7.84
CA ARG A 194 -12.10 26.95 -7.41
C ARG A 194 -12.03 27.80 -6.15
N THR A 195 -13.10 28.54 -5.89
CA THR A 195 -13.19 29.35 -4.66
C THR A 195 -13.27 28.44 -3.42
N PRO A 196 -12.76 28.89 -2.26
CA PRO A 196 -12.89 28.14 -1.01
C PRO A 196 -14.34 27.74 -0.66
N GLN A 197 -15.31 28.59 -1.02
CA GLN A 197 -16.73 28.34 -0.79
C GLN A 197 -17.27 27.19 -1.66
N GLU A 198 -16.89 27.16 -2.94
CA GLU A 198 -17.24 26.06 -3.86
C GLU A 198 -16.60 24.75 -3.39
N LEU A 199 -15.31 24.77 -3.04
CA LEU A 199 -14.61 23.59 -2.52
C LEU A 199 -15.20 23.10 -1.19
N GLY A 200 -15.54 24.02 -0.29
CA GLY A 200 -16.24 23.69 0.96
C GLY A 200 -17.58 23.01 0.70
N SER A 201 -18.37 23.55 -0.23
CA SER A 201 -19.67 22.95 -0.61
C SER A 201 -19.50 21.56 -1.23
N ALA A 202 -18.48 21.37 -2.07
CA ALA A 202 -18.16 20.06 -2.66
C ALA A 202 -17.76 19.04 -1.58
N VAL A 203 -16.93 19.42 -0.61
CA VAL A 203 -16.56 18.56 0.53
C VAL A 203 -17.79 18.23 1.38
N GLU A 204 -18.67 19.20 1.60
CA GLU A 204 -19.90 19.00 2.37
C GLU A 204 -20.89 18.03 1.69
N ALA A 205 -20.87 17.95 0.36
CA ALA A 205 -21.76 17.07 -0.41
C ALA A 205 -21.35 15.58 -0.38
N VAL A 206 -20.13 15.26 0.11
CA VAL A 206 -19.63 13.88 0.16
C VAL A 206 -19.88 13.25 1.53
N PRO A 207 -20.32 11.98 1.59
CA PRO A 207 -20.43 11.24 2.85
C PRO A 207 -19.08 11.16 3.58
N ALA A 208 -19.10 11.34 4.90
CA ALA A 208 -17.90 11.26 5.71
C ALA A 208 -17.44 9.80 5.88
N ALA A 209 -16.25 9.47 5.39
CA ALA A 209 -15.62 8.15 5.57
C ALA A 209 -14.54 8.19 6.68
N TYR A 210 -14.92 8.58 7.89
CA TYR A 210 -13.96 8.71 9.00
C TYR A 210 -13.48 7.34 9.52
N ALA A 211 -12.22 7.27 9.94
CA ALA A 211 -11.72 6.25 10.86
C ALA A 211 -10.73 6.90 11.84
N PRO A 212 -10.52 6.36 13.06
CA PRO A 212 -9.61 6.95 14.05
C PRO A 212 -8.18 7.19 13.53
N GLU A 213 -7.69 6.33 12.64
CA GLU A 213 -6.34 6.46 12.06
C GLU A 213 -6.20 7.71 11.17
N CYS A 214 -7.31 8.27 10.67
CA CYS A 214 -7.30 9.48 9.85
C CYS A 214 -6.69 10.67 10.59
N LEU A 215 -6.81 10.74 11.92
CA LEU A 215 -6.26 11.85 12.71
C LEU A 215 -4.73 12.00 12.58
N ALA A 216 -4.03 10.95 12.17
CA ALA A 216 -2.58 10.98 11.98
C ALA A 216 -2.14 11.22 10.53
N ALA A 217 -3.05 11.18 9.55
CA ALA A 217 -2.70 11.07 8.14
C ALA A 217 -3.59 11.86 7.16
N CYS A 218 -4.66 12.51 7.63
CA CYS A 218 -5.61 13.19 6.77
C CYS A 218 -5.99 14.56 7.32
N GLU A 219 -5.78 15.61 6.52
CA GLU A 219 -6.13 16.99 6.87
C GLU A 219 -7.64 17.21 7.07
N LEU A 220 -8.48 16.38 6.46
CA LEU A 220 -9.95 16.43 6.60
C LEU A 220 -10.48 15.62 7.81
N ALA A 221 -9.59 15.02 8.62
CA ALA A 221 -10.01 14.08 9.67
C ALA A 221 -10.98 14.70 10.68
N PHE A 222 -10.79 15.96 11.07
CA PHE A 222 -11.69 16.64 12.00
C PHE A 222 -13.09 16.87 11.42
N HIS A 223 -13.16 17.26 10.14
CA HIS A 223 -14.43 17.44 9.42
C HIS A 223 -15.20 16.11 9.36
N CYS A 224 -14.57 15.05 8.85
CA CYS A 224 -15.22 13.74 8.74
C CYS A 224 -15.60 13.17 10.11
N ARG A 225 -14.79 13.40 11.15
CA ARG A 225 -15.10 12.99 12.52
C ARG A 225 -16.32 13.70 13.09
N ALA A 226 -16.46 15.00 12.83
CA ALA A 226 -17.60 15.78 13.29
C ALA A 226 -18.90 15.24 12.66
N LYS A 227 -18.91 15.01 11.34
CA LYS A 227 -20.03 14.39 10.63
C LYS A 227 -20.36 12.99 11.14
N ALA A 228 -19.37 12.11 11.22
CA ALA A 228 -19.57 10.75 11.73
C ALA A 228 -20.18 10.73 13.15
N ARG A 229 -19.81 11.69 14.00
CA ARG A 229 -20.43 11.85 15.32
C ARG A 229 -21.86 12.36 15.25
N ALA A 230 -22.14 13.36 14.41
CA ALA A 230 -23.48 13.90 14.23
C ALA A 230 -24.46 12.83 13.71
N GLU A 231 -24.01 11.95 12.82
CA GLU A 231 -24.78 10.83 12.29
C GLU A 231 -24.83 9.61 13.24
N GLY A 232 -24.07 9.65 14.34
CA GLY A 232 -23.94 8.51 15.25
C GLY A 232 -23.31 7.28 14.60
N ALA A 233 -22.44 7.47 13.61
CA ALA A 233 -21.82 6.42 12.83
C ALA A 233 -20.81 5.59 13.65
N VAL A 234 -20.86 4.27 13.52
CA VAL A 234 -19.99 3.33 14.26
C VAL A 234 -18.53 3.39 13.82
N GLU A 235 -18.28 3.93 12.63
CA GLU A 235 -16.96 4.24 12.08
C GLU A 235 -16.08 5.04 13.06
N SER A 236 -16.70 5.90 13.87
CA SER A 236 -16.03 6.68 14.92
C SER A 236 -15.41 5.83 16.03
N LEU A 237 -15.86 4.58 16.19
CA LEU A 237 -15.36 3.60 17.17
C LEU A 237 -14.14 2.80 16.65
N GLY A 238 -13.81 2.94 15.36
CA GLY A 238 -12.67 2.28 14.73
C GLY A 238 -12.99 0.99 13.99
N ARG A 239 -12.05 0.60 13.11
CA ARG A 239 -12.27 -0.49 12.15
C ARG A 239 -12.53 -1.85 12.80
N SER A 240 -11.87 -2.14 13.91
CA SER A 240 -12.05 -3.40 14.63
C SER A 240 -13.49 -3.54 15.11
N VAL A 241 -13.98 -2.52 15.83
CA VAL A 241 -15.35 -2.49 16.36
C VAL A 241 -16.36 -2.53 15.21
N ARG A 242 -16.17 -1.70 14.18
CA ARG A 242 -17.03 -1.71 12.98
C ARG A 242 -17.12 -3.10 12.35
N GLY A 243 -16.01 -3.83 12.25
CA GLY A 243 -15.97 -5.17 11.67
C GLY A 243 -16.79 -6.20 12.44
N GLU A 244 -16.90 -6.05 13.77
CA GLU A 244 -17.70 -6.94 14.62
C GLU A 244 -19.21 -6.61 14.57
N LEU A 245 -19.55 -5.37 14.26
CA LEU A 245 -20.94 -4.87 14.24
C LEU A 245 -21.72 -5.24 12.96
N GLY A 246 -21.08 -5.89 11.99
CA GLY A 246 -21.75 -6.41 10.81
C GLY A 246 -22.53 -5.33 10.04
N GLY A 247 -23.83 -5.53 9.86
CA GLY A 247 -24.71 -4.59 9.16
C GLY A 247 -25.18 -3.38 9.99
N LEU A 248 -24.83 -3.31 11.28
CA LEU A 248 -25.24 -2.20 12.15
C LEU A 248 -24.29 -1.01 11.99
N THR A 249 -24.79 0.07 11.39
CA THR A 249 -23.98 1.24 10.99
C THR A 249 -24.06 2.41 11.96
N THR A 250 -25.01 2.42 12.89
CA THR A 250 -25.17 3.51 13.87
C THR A 250 -25.10 3.01 15.31
N VAL A 251 -24.53 3.83 16.20
CA VAL A 251 -24.45 3.54 17.64
C VAL A 251 -25.85 3.33 18.22
N ALA A 252 -26.83 4.14 17.79
CA ALA A 252 -28.22 3.97 18.21
C ALA A 252 -28.79 2.61 17.79
N GLY A 253 -28.57 2.19 16.54
CA GLY A 253 -29.00 0.88 16.06
C GLY A 253 -28.34 -0.27 16.82
N VAL A 254 -27.03 -0.15 17.13
CA VAL A 254 -26.32 -1.13 17.96
C VAL A 254 -26.93 -1.25 19.36
N LEU A 255 -27.25 -0.12 20.00
CA LEU A 255 -27.87 -0.11 21.33
C LEU A 255 -29.32 -0.63 21.29
N ALA A 256 -30.08 -0.35 20.23
CA ALA A 256 -31.42 -0.89 20.02
C ALA A 256 -31.39 -2.41 19.85
N ALA A 257 -30.44 -2.92 19.05
CA ALA A 257 -30.22 -4.36 18.88
C ALA A 257 -29.81 -5.05 20.19
N ALA A 258 -28.87 -4.45 20.91
CA ALA A 258 -28.36 -4.94 22.19
C ALA A 258 -29.44 -5.00 23.29
N SER A 259 -30.35 -4.02 23.31
CA SER A 259 -31.49 -3.98 24.24
C SER A 259 -32.69 -4.83 23.81
N GLY A 260 -32.61 -5.51 22.66
CA GLY A 260 -33.69 -6.35 22.15
C GLY A 260 -34.88 -5.58 21.58
N LYS A 261 -34.77 -4.26 21.39
CA LYS A 261 -35.82 -3.42 20.78
C LYS A 261 -35.91 -3.64 19.26
N GLU A 262 -34.76 -3.88 18.63
CA GLU A 262 -34.62 -4.14 17.21
C GLU A 262 -33.65 -5.31 16.97
N GLY A 263 -33.39 -5.61 15.69
CA GLY A 263 -32.41 -6.60 15.25
C GLY A 263 -32.97 -8.02 15.17
N ASP A 264 -32.64 -8.70 14.07
CA ASP A 264 -32.99 -10.10 13.85
C ASP A 264 -32.33 -10.97 14.95
N PRO A 265 -33.09 -11.70 15.76
CA PRO A 265 -32.53 -12.62 16.75
C PRO A 265 -31.65 -13.73 16.15
N ALA A 266 -31.84 -14.06 14.87
CA ALA A 266 -31.03 -15.03 14.16
C ALA A 266 -29.67 -14.46 13.69
N ASP A 267 -29.50 -13.13 13.69
CA ASP A 267 -28.23 -12.49 13.37
C ASP A 267 -27.20 -12.76 14.50
N PRO A 268 -26.07 -13.44 14.21
CA PRO A 268 -25.04 -13.71 15.20
C PRO A 268 -24.48 -12.46 15.89
N THR A 269 -24.40 -11.33 15.20
CA THR A 269 -23.94 -10.05 15.75
C THR A 269 -24.97 -9.52 16.77
N VAL A 270 -26.26 -9.54 16.44
CA VAL A 270 -27.33 -9.14 17.37
C VAL A 270 -27.35 -10.03 18.60
N ALA A 271 -27.22 -11.35 18.42
CA ALA A 271 -27.15 -12.30 19.53
C ALA A 271 -25.92 -12.04 20.44
N ALA A 272 -24.76 -11.72 19.86
CA ALA A 272 -23.57 -11.35 20.62
C ALA A 272 -23.75 -10.04 21.40
N LEU A 273 -24.36 -9.02 20.78
CA LEU A 273 -24.65 -7.74 21.44
C LEU A 273 -25.60 -7.90 22.62
N ARG A 274 -26.67 -8.70 22.48
CA ARG A 274 -27.60 -8.99 23.58
C ARG A 274 -26.93 -9.71 24.73
N ARG A 275 -26.06 -10.70 24.44
CA ARG A 275 -25.24 -11.37 25.46
C ARG A 275 -24.32 -10.37 26.17
N ALA A 276 -23.63 -9.50 25.43
CA ALA A 276 -22.76 -8.48 26.01
C ALA A 276 -23.53 -7.48 26.89
N ALA A 277 -24.75 -7.09 26.47
CA ALA A 277 -25.61 -6.22 27.26
C ALA A 277 -26.06 -6.87 28.58
N ALA A 278 -26.44 -8.16 28.55
CA ALA A 278 -26.78 -8.92 29.75
C ALA A 278 -25.60 -9.00 30.73
N LEU A 279 -24.42 -9.39 30.25
CA LEU A 279 -23.20 -9.46 31.06
C LEU A 279 -22.82 -8.09 31.66
N ARG A 280 -23.00 -7.01 30.89
CA ARG A 280 -22.77 -5.64 31.40
C ARG A 280 -23.77 -5.28 32.51
N ALA A 281 -25.04 -5.64 32.36
CA ALA A 281 -26.05 -5.37 33.38
C ALA A 281 -25.72 -6.12 34.68
N GLU A 282 -25.41 -7.42 34.60
CA GLU A 282 -24.97 -8.24 35.73
C GLU A 282 -23.74 -7.66 36.45
N ALA A 283 -22.75 -7.19 35.69
CA ALA A 283 -21.55 -6.57 36.24
C ALA A 283 -21.85 -5.24 36.97
N LEU A 284 -22.76 -4.41 36.42
CA LEU A 284 -23.17 -3.15 37.04
C LEU A 284 -24.00 -3.37 38.30
N GLU A 285 -24.85 -4.38 38.33
CA GLU A 285 -25.59 -4.79 39.53
C GLU A 285 -24.64 -5.25 40.63
N THR A 286 -23.64 -6.07 40.29
CA THR A 286 -22.62 -6.54 41.22
C THR A 286 -21.79 -5.38 41.79
N ALA A 287 -21.38 -4.43 40.93
CA ALA A 287 -20.62 -3.26 41.34
C ALA A 287 -21.43 -2.32 42.27
N ASN A 288 -22.72 -2.12 41.98
CA ASN A 288 -23.60 -1.31 42.83
C ASN A 288 -24.00 -2.02 44.14
N GLY A 289 -24.08 -3.35 44.13
CA GLY A 289 -24.33 -4.18 45.31
C GLY A 289 -23.15 -4.21 46.29
N GLY A 290 -21.91 -4.14 45.77
CA GLY A 290 -20.68 -4.12 46.58
C GLY A 290 -20.39 -2.81 47.33
N VAL A 291 -21.07 -1.71 46.99
CA VAL A 291 -20.93 -0.41 47.69
C VAL A 291 -21.79 -0.34 48.97
N ARG A 292 -22.62 -1.35 49.25
CA ARG A 292 -23.36 -1.49 50.52
C ARG A 292 -22.69 -2.50 51.45
N CYS A 293 -21.50 -2.19 51.93
CA CYS A 293 -20.99 -2.81 53.16
C CYS A 293 -20.95 -1.74 54.26
N HIS A 294 -21.81 -1.94 55.26
CA HIS A 294 -21.81 -1.25 56.55
C HIS A 294 -20.54 -1.55 57.35
#